data_AF-A0AAE0B524-F1
#
_entry.id   AF-A0AAE0B524-F1
#
_cell.length_a   1.000
_cell.length_b   1.000
_cell.length_c   1.000
_cell.angle_alpha   90.00
_cell.angle_beta   90.00
_cell.angle_gamma   90.00
#
_symmetry.space_group_name_H-M   'P 1'
#
loop_
_entity.id
_entity.type
_entity.pdbx_description
1 polymer ?
#
loop_
_entity_poly.entity_id
_entity_poly.type
_entity_poly.pdbx_seq_one_letter_code
_entity_poly.pdbx_strand_id
1 'polypeptide(L)'
;MASDSSVGEIVSNPNLKVFTFKDLKAATKKFGRHSLLGEGKHGPVYKGWLDQTTYKPAKPGDGFPIAIKHINPKLNGFNQLQKYNYA
;
A
#
# COMPACT_ATOMS: atom_id res chain seq x y z
N MET A 1 37.18 -2.22 -8.67
CA MET A 1 36.23 -3.15 -8.04
C MET A 1 35.02 -2.34 -7.60
N ALA A 2 33.92 -2.43 -8.35
CA ALA A 2 32.72 -1.63 -8.09
C ALA A 2 31.96 -2.20 -6.88
N SER A 3 31.70 -1.34 -5.91
CA SER A 3 30.76 -1.57 -4.81
C SER A 3 29.34 -1.52 -5.36
N ASP A 4 28.77 -2.67 -5.70
CA ASP A 4 27.34 -2.77 -5.96
C ASP A 4 26.62 -3.09 -4.65
N SER A 5 26.31 -2.03 -3.92
CA SER A 5 25.51 -2.07 -2.70
C SER A 5 24.23 -1.26 -2.91
N SER A 6 23.43 -1.62 -3.93
CA SER A 6 22.07 -1.12 -4.09
C SER A 6 21.05 -2.02 -3.34
N VAL A 7 21.33 -2.34 -2.07
CA VAL A 7 20.25 -2.77 -1.16
C VAL A 7 19.53 -1.49 -0.77
N GLY A 8 18.32 -1.31 -1.30
CA GLY A 8 17.54 -0.10 -1.13
C GLY A 8 17.47 0.32 0.33
N GLU A 9 18.09 1.44 0.64
CA GLU A 9 18.01 2.09 1.94
C GLU A 9 16.53 2.35 2.23
N ILE A 10 15.97 1.72 3.27
CA ILE A 10 14.65 2.12 3.78
C ILE A 10 14.88 3.48 4.41
N VAL A 11 14.79 4.53 3.60
CA VAL A 11 14.75 5.89 4.09
C VAL A 11 13.57 5.92 5.05
N SER A 12 13.87 6.07 6.33
CA SER A 12 12.93 6.36 7.41
C SER A 12 12.36 7.75 7.13
N ASN A 13 11.56 7.86 6.07
CA ASN A 13 11.10 9.13 5.54
C ASN A 13 10.00 9.65 6.47
N PRO A 14 10.22 10.79 7.15
CA PRO A 14 9.27 11.34 8.12
C PRO A 14 7.96 11.83 7.47
N ASN A 15 7.87 11.85 6.14
CA ASN A 15 6.75 12.44 5.40
C ASN A 15 5.68 11.44 4.94
N LEU A 16 5.72 10.19 5.42
CA LEU A 16 4.66 9.22 5.12
C LEU A 16 3.41 9.51 5.96
N LYS A 17 2.28 9.73 5.28
CA LYS A 17 0.99 9.82 5.95
C LYS A 17 0.56 8.44 6.46
N VAL A 18 0.26 8.36 7.75
CA VAL A 18 -0.34 7.17 8.35
C VAL A 18 -1.85 7.18 8.12
N PHE A 19 -2.38 6.05 7.64
CA PHE A 19 -3.81 5.85 7.43
C PHE A 19 -4.33 4.78 8.40
N THR A 20 -5.50 5.02 8.98
CA THR A 20 -6.16 3.99 9.78
C THR A 20 -6.85 2.98 8.88
N PHE A 21 -7.12 1.78 9.40
CA PHE A 21 -7.94 0.80 8.67
C PHE A 21 -9.33 1.37 8.29
N LYS A 22 -9.91 2.25 9.13
CA LYS A 22 -11.18 2.93 8.86
C LYS A 22 -11.07 3.82 7.62
N ASP A 23 -9.97 4.55 7.48
CA ASP A 23 -9.72 5.40 6.31
C ASP A 23 -9.63 4.56 5.03
N LEU A 24 -8.83 3.48 5.06
CA LEU A 24 -8.69 2.56 3.93
C LEU A 24 -10.02 1.89 3.56
N LYS A 25 -10.80 1.49 4.58
CA LYS A 25 -12.13 0.89 4.39
C LYS A 25 -13.11 1.88 3.75
N ALA A 26 -13.08 3.15 4.16
CA ALA A 26 -13.92 4.19 3.56
C ALA A 26 -13.50 4.48 2.10
N ALA A 27 -12.20 4.64 1.85
CA ALA A 27 -11.66 4.95 0.54
C ALA A 27 -12.00 3.87 -0.52
N THR A 28 -12.08 2.60 -0.12
CA THR A 28 -12.29 1.44 -1.01
C THR A 28 -13.72 0.92 -1.07
N LYS A 29 -14.70 1.64 -0.50
CA LYS A 29 -16.08 1.14 -0.31
C LYS A 29 -16.12 -0.24 0.37
N LYS A 30 -15.45 -0.33 1.52
CA LYS A 30 -15.33 -1.53 2.36
C LYS A 30 -14.60 -2.70 1.69
N PHE A 31 -13.62 -2.42 0.83
CA PHE A 31 -12.89 -3.43 0.06
C PHE A 31 -13.82 -4.32 -0.79
N GLY A 32 -14.89 -3.73 -1.34
CA GLY A 32 -15.87 -4.46 -2.15
C GLY A 32 -15.32 -4.94 -3.49
N ARG A 33 -15.98 -5.91 -4.12
CA ARG A 33 -15.55 -6.47 -5.43
C ARG A 33 -15.40 -5.42 -6.53
N HIS A 34 -16.22 -4.38 -6.54
CA HIS A 34 -16.13 -3.29 -7.52
C HIS A 34 -14.88 -2.42 -7.37
N SER A 35 -14.22 -2.43 -6.21
CA SER A 35 -12.92 -1.79 -6.03
C SER A 35 -11.76 -2.74 -6.28
N LEU A 36 -11.97 -4.06 -6.41
CA LEU A 36 -10.87 -4.98 -6.70
C LEU A 36 -10.29 -4.70 -8.09
N LEU A 37 -8.99 -4.38 -8.13
CA LEU A 37 -8.22 -4.18 -9.36
C LEU A 37 -7.54 -5.46 -9.82
N GLY A 38 -7.22 -6.36 -8.88
CA GLY A 38 -6.61 -7.65 -9.16
C GLY A 38 -6.04 -8.31 -7.91
N GLU A 39 -5.61 -9.55 -8.07
CA GLU A 39 -4.96 -10.32 -7.01
C GLU A 39 -3.59 -10.81 -7.50
N GLY A 40 -2.57 -10.56 -6.68
CA GLY A 40 -1.22 -11.03 -6.96
C GLY A 40 -0.67 -11.87 -5.81
N LYS A 41 0.59 -12.29 -5.92
CA LYS A 41 1.28 -13.15 -4.94
C LYS A 41 1.31 -12.66 -3.48
N HIS A 42 0.92 -11.42 -3.23
CA HIS A 42 0.93 -10.79 -1.91
C HIS A 42 -0.47 -10.49 -1.36
N GLY A 43 -1.50 -10.79 -2.15
CA GLY A 43 -2.90 -10.49 -1.85
C GLY A 43 -3.56 -9.53 -2.85
N PRO A 44 -4.84 -9.21 -2.61
CA PRO A 44 -5.64 -8.36 -3.47
C PRO A 44 -5.25 -6.88 -3.41
N VAL A 45 -5.46 -6.19 -4.53
CA VAL A 45 -5.28 -4.75 -4.69
C VAL A 45 -6.63 -4.10 -4.96
N TYR A 46 -6.97 -3.08 -4.19
CA TYR A 46 -8.23 -2.35 -4.30
C TYR A 46 -8.02 -0.91 -4.75
N LYS A 47 -8.90 -0.39 -5.60
CA LYS A 47 -9.02 1.01 -5.94
C LYS A 47 -9.67 1.77 -4.79
N GLY A 48 -8.97 2.79 -4.29
CA GLY A 48 -9.50 3.75 -3.33
C GLY A 48 -9.58 5.15 -3.93
N TRP A 49 -10.22 6.06 -3.21
CA TRP A 49 -10.27 7.48 -3.56
C TRP A 49 -9.93 8.31 -2.32
N LEU A 50 -9.03 9.26 -2.49
CA LEU A 50 -8.65 10.23 -1.47
C LEU A 50 -8.83 11.64 -2.00
N ASP A 51 -9.12 12.58 -1.11
CA ASP A 51 -9.05 14.01 -1.40
C ASP A 51 -7.60 14.41 -1.65
N GLN A 52 -7.35 15.22 -2.69
CA GLN A 52 -6.00 15.54 -3.16
C GLN A 52 -5.19 16.36 -2.16
N THR A 53 -5.86 17.15 -1.33
CA THR A 53 -5.21 18.09 -0.41
C THR A 53 -5.10 17.51 0.99
N THR A 54 -6.20 16.96 1.50
CA THR A 54 -6.32 16.48 2.88
C THR A 54 -5.95 15.00 3.03
N TYR A 55 -5.94 14.25 1.92
CA TYR A 55 -5.80 12.79 1.90
C TYR A 55 -6.84 12.07 2.74
N LYS A 56 -8.01 12.68 2.98
CA LYS A 56 -9.14 11.98 3.61
C LYS A 56 -9.86 11.10 2.57
N PRO A 57 -10.54 10.03 2.97
CA PRO A 57 -11.36 9.23 2.06
C PRO A 57 -12.35 10.09 1.27
N ALA A 58 -12.38 9.91 -0.05
CA ALA A 58 -13.27 10.62 -0.97
C ALA A 58 -14.27 9.66 -1.62
N LYS A 59 -15.31 10.22 -2.25
CA LYS A 59 -16.24 9.44 -3.08
C LYS A 59 -15.55 9.08 -4.41
N PRO A 60 -15.94 7.98 -5.07
CA PRO A 60 -15.43 7.67 -6.40
C PRO A 60 -15.72 8.78 -7.39
N GLY A 61 -14.69 9.23 -8.10
CA GLY A 61 -14.77 10.34 -9.06
C GLY A 61 -14.49 11.72 -8.46
N ASP A 62 -14.63 11.89 -7.14
CA ASP A 62 -14.50 13.20 -6.48
C ASP A 62 -13.10 13.45 -5.87
N GLY A 63 -12.14 12.56 -6.11
CA GLY A 63 -10.79 12.65 -5.55
C GLY A 63 -9.74 12.05 -6.48
N PHE A 64 -8.53 11.85 -5.99
CA PHE A 64 -7.51 11.14 -6.75
C PHE A 64 -7.59 9.62 -6.48
N PRO A 65 -7.49 8.79 -7.53
CA PRO A 65 -7.54 7.34 -7.38
C PRO A 65 -6.23 6.81 -6.80
N ILE A 66 -6.34 5.86 -5.87
CA ILE A 66 -5.20 5.16 -5.27
C ILE A 66 -5.35 3.66 -5.37
N ALA A 67 -4.23 2.93 -5.24
CA ALA A 67 -4.22 1.49 -5.08
C ALA A 67 -3.86 1.12 -3.64
N ILE A 68 -4.70 0.30 -3.00
CA ILE A 68 -4.49 -0.20 -1.64
C ILE A 68 -4.28 -1.70 -1.74
N LYS A 69 -3.07 -2.15 -1.40
CA LYS A 69 -2.68 -3.55 -1.44
C LYS A 69 -2.85 -4.18 -0.06
N HIS A 70 -3.65 -5.24 0.02
CA HIS A 70 -3.71 -6.04 1.22
C HIS A 70 -2.52 -7.00 1.21
N ILE A 71 -1.67 -6.86 2.21
CA ILE A 71 -0.48 -7.67 2.41
C ILE A 71 -0.83 -8.81 3.36
N ASN A 72 -0.74 -10.06 2.89
CA ASN A 72 -0.78 -11.20 3.80
C ASN A 72 0.65 -11.51 4.28
N PRO A 73 0.97 -11.30 5.57
CA PRO A 73 2.32 -11.52 6.10
C PRO A 73 2.77 -12.98 6.05
N LYS A 74 1.84 -13.93 5.90
CA LYS A 74 2.16 -15.36 5.80
C LYS A 74 2.56 -15.81 4.39
N LEU A 75 2.40 -14.95 3.38
CA LEU A 75 2.82 -15.29 2.02
C LEU A 75 4.34 -15.12 1.89
N ASN A 76 5.00 -16.15 1.36
CA ASN A 76 6.45 -16.33 1.33
C ASN A 76 7.25 -15.12 0.82
N GLY A 77 6.65 -14.22 0.03
CA GLY A 77 7.26 -12.99 -0.45
C GLY A 77 7.52 -11.89 0.59
N PHE A 78 6.76 -11.86 1.70
CA PHE A 78 6.93 -10.84 2.75
C PHE A 78 8.12 -11.12 3.67
N ASN A 79 8.33 -12.40 4.01
CA ASN A 79 9.44 -12.81 4.86
C ASN A 79 10.80 -12.62 4.17
N GLN A 80 10.85 -12.59 2.84
CA GLN A 80 12.08 -12.31 2.08
C GLN A 80 12.45 -10.83 2.20
N LEU A 81 11.47 -9.93 2.06
CA LEU A 81 11.69 -8.49 2.27
C LEU A 81 12.12 -8.19 3.71
N GLN A 82 11.61 -8.92 4.72
CA GLN A 82 12.07 -8.76 6.10
C GLN A 82 13.46 -9.36 6.34
N LYS A 83 13.82 -10.48 5.70
CA LYS A 83 15.16 -11.08 5.80
C LYS A 83 16.27 -10.16 5.29
N TYR A 84 16.00 -9.34 4.27
CA TYR A 84 16.96 -8.33 3.79
C TYR A 84 17.06 -7.08 4.67
N ASN A 85 16.29 -6.99 5.77
CA ASN A 85 16.28 -5.83 6.68
C ASN A 85 16.72 -6.16 8.12
N TYR A 86 17.27 -7.36 8.37
CA TYR A 86 17.75 -7.78 9.71
C TYR A 86 19.05 -8.63 9.65
N ALA A 87 20.00 -8.26 8.78
CA ALA A 87 21.36 -8.77 8.82
C ALA A 87 22.34 -7.59 8.76
#